data_AF-A0A7W3QLS5-F1
#
_entry.id   AF-A0A7W3QLS5-F1
#
_cell.length_a   1.000
_cell.length_b   1.000
_cell.length_c   1.000
_cell.angle_alpha   90.00
_cell.angle_beta   90.00
_cell.angle_gamma   90.00
#
_symmetry.space_group_name_H-M   'P 1'
#
loop_
_entity.id
_entity.type
_entity.pdbx_description
1 polymer ?
#
loop_
_entity_poly.entity_id
_entity_poly.type
_entity_poly.pdbx_seq_one_letter_code
_entity_poly.pdbx_strand_id
1 'polypeptide(L)'
;MTTGEPPLVVIVMGVSGSGKTTVGRLLADHLGWEYAEADGFHPEANIAKMREGTPLTDEDRRPWLGSIAAWIDARLASGEPGVVTCSALKRSYRALLADGRPRVRLVYLAGDRDLIADRMAARGDHFFKPSMLDSQFRDLEPPAPDENALHVPVTLDPEEIVQRVRAALDL
;
A
#
# COMPACT_ATOMS: atom_id res chain seq x y z
N MET A 1 -24.36 2.92 -11.71
CA MET A 1 -24.58 1.66 -10.98
C MET A 1 -23.56 0.65 -11.49
N THR A 2 -22.38 0.57 -10.88
CA THR A 2 -21.44 -0.52 -11.16
C THR A 2 -21.90 -1.72 -10.33
N THR A 3 -22.60 -2.64 -10.98
CA THR A 3 -22.98 -3.94 -10.42
C THR A 3 -21.72 -4.79 -10.26
N GLY A 4 -21.10 -4.72 -9.09
CA GLY A 4 -20.00 -5.59 -8.68
C GLY A 4 -20.07 -5.78 -7.17
N GLU A 5 -19.66 -6.95 -6.68
CA GLU A 5 -19.59 -7.21 -5.24
C GLU A 5 -18.66 -6.19 -4.56
N PRO A 6 -18.98 -5.74 -3.34
CA PRO A 6 -18.14 -4.80 -2.63
C PRO A 6 -16.74 -5.40 -2.41
N PRO A 7 -15.72 -4.53 -2.34
CA PRO A 7 -14.36 -4.97 -2.06
C PRO A 7 -14.31 -5.82 -0.79
N LEU A 8 -13.49 -6.85 -0.80
CA LEU A 8 -13.20 -7.66 0.39
C LEU A 8 -11.79 -7.38 0.90
N VAL A 9 -10.89 -6.97 0.00
CA VAL A 9 -9.53 -6.60 0.37
C VAL A 9 -9.19 -5.21 -0.17
N VAL A 10 -8.66 -4.35 0.68
CA VAL A 10 -8.14 -3.04 0.30
C VAL A 10 -6.62 -3.02 0.48
N ILE A 11 -5.91 -2.68 -0.59
CA ILE A 11 -4.46 -2.45 -0.57
C ILE A 11 -4.23 -0.94 -0.48
N VAL A 12 -3.67 -0.45 0.62
CA VAL A 12 -3.27 0.95 0.78
C VAL A 12 -1.81 1.10 0.36
N MET A 13 -1.57 1.83 -0.73
CA MET A 13 -0.27 2.00 -1.36
C MET A 13 0.22 3.44 -1.44
N GLY A 14 1.52 3.60 -1.72
CA GLY A 14 2.22 4.87 -1.76
C GLY A 14 3.64 4.76 -1.22
N VAL A 15 4.46 5.79 -1.46
CA VAL A 15 5.86 5.83 -1.02
C VAL A 15 5.98 5.82 0.52
N SER A 16 7.15 5.52 1.06
CA SER A 16 7.42 5.72 2.49
C SER A 16 7.14 7.18 2.90
N GLY A 17 6.60 7.38 4.11
CA GLY A 17 6.20 8.71 4.58
C GLY A 17 4.84 9.22 4.09
N SER A 18 4.18 8.55 3.13
CA SER A 18 2.84 8.94 2.64
C SER A 18 1.69 8.73 3.64
N GLY A 19 1.92 8.02 4.75
CA GLY A 19 0.91 7.78 5.78
C GLY A 19 0.14 6.45 5.68
N LYS A 20 0.58 5.52 4.81
CA LYS A 20 -0.04 4.19 4.62
C LYS A 20 -0.43 3.48 5.93
N THR A 21 0.51 3.30 6.86
CA THR A 21 0.25 2.60 8.13
C THR A 21 -0.84 3.30 8.95
N THR A 22 -0.83 4.64 9.00
CA THR A 22 -1.87 5.41 9.71
C THR A 22 -3.23 5.20 9.06
N VAL A 23 -3.34 5.43 7.74
CA VAL A 23 -4.59 5.30 7.01
C VAL A 23 -5.10 3.86 7.00
N GLY A 24 -4.23 2.88 6.76
CA GLY A 24 -4.58 1.47 6.68
C GLY A 24 -5.10 0.91 8.01
N ARG A 25 -4.47 1.27 9.14
CA ARG A 25 -4.97 0.89 10.47
C ARG A 25 -6.30 1.57 10.78
N LEU A 26 -6.40 2.89 10.57
CA LEU A 26 -7.66 3.59 10.80
C LEU A 26 -8.79 3.02 9.94
N LEU A 27 -8.53 2.69 8.67
CA LEU A 27 -9.51 2.07 7.79
C LEU A 27 -9.94 0.70 8.31
N ALA A 28 -8.98 -0.15 8.70
CA ALA A 28 -9.27 -1.46 9.26
C ALA A 28 -10.10 -1.37 10.55
N ASP A 29 -9.74 -0.46 11.45
CA ASP A 29 -10.44 -0.22 12.72
C ASP A 29 -11.89 0.25 12.48
N HIS A 30 -12.11 1.18 11.54
CA HIS A 30 -13.45 1.67 11.20
C HIS A 30 -14.35 0.58 10.60
N LEU A 31 -13.77 -0.37 9.88
CA LEU A 31 -14.50 -1.44 9.20
C LEU A 31 -14.59 -2.72 10.06
N GLY A 32 -13.82 -2.82 11.14
CA GLY A 32 -13.64 -4.06 11.90
C GLY A 32 -12.96 -5.17 11.09
N TRP A 33 -12.06 -4.80 10.17
CA TRP A 33 -11.37 -5.71 9.26
C TRP A 33 -9.99 -6.08 9.79
N GLU A 34 -9.45 -7.22 9.33
CA GLU A 34 -8.06 -7.55 9.64
C GLU A 34 -7.11 -6.52 9.01
N TYR A 35 -6.10 -6.09 9.77
CA TYR A 35 -4.98 -5.32 9.24
C TYR A 35 -3.73 -6.19 9.05
N ALA A 36 -3.05 -6.04 7.91
CA ALA A 36 -1.73 -6.61 7.66
C ALA A 36 -0.74 -5.53 7.17
N GLU A 37 0.51 -5.62 7.61
CA GLU A 37 1.60 -4.76 7.13
C GLU A 37 2.51 -5.56 6.20
N ALA A 38 2.67 -5.13 4.95
CA ALA A 38 3.45 -5.88 3.95
C ALA A 38 4.90 -6.15 4.37
N ASP A 39 5.52 -5.26 5.15
CA ASP A 39 6.90 -5.44 5.62
C ASP A 39 7.06 -6.72 6.48
N GLY A 40 5.98 -7.17 7.14
CA GLY A 40 5.96 -8.43 7.90
C GLY A 40 6.01 -9.70 7.04
N PHE A 41 5.84 -9.59 5.72
CA PHE A 41 5.89 -10.71 4.78
C PHE A 41 7.28 -10.89 4.15
N HIS A 42 8.26 -10.05 4.50
CA HIS A 42 9.58 -10.17 3.92
C HIS A 42 10.28 -11.47 4.37
N PRO A 43 10.91 -12.22 3.44
CA PRO A 43 11.79 -13.30 3.85
C PRO A 43 13.01 -12.75 4.58
N GLU A 44 13.61 -13.56 5.45
CA GLU A 44 14.78 -13.17 6.25
C GLU A 44 15.93 -12.61 5.40
N ALA A 45 16.13 -13.17 4.19
CA ALA A 45 17.13 -12.70 3.24
C ALA A 45 16.92 -11.22 2.82
N ASN A 46 15.68 -10.77 2.63
CA ASN A 46 15.38 -9.38 2.30
C ASN A 46 15.61 -8.47 3.50
N ILE A 47 15.22 -8.92 4.69
CA ILE A 47 15.44 -8.19 5.93
C ILE A 47 16.94 -7.98 6.16
N ALA A 48 17.76 -9.01 5.92
CA ALA A 48 19.23 -8.92 6.01
C ALA A 48 19.80 -7.88 5.04
N LYS A 49 19.44 -7.95 3.74
CA LYS A 49 19.87 -6.95 2.74
C LYS A 49 19.51 -5.52 3.13
N MET A 50 18.26 -5.30 3.57
CA MET A 50 17.81 -3.97 3.98
C MET A 50 18.55 -3.45 5.23
N ARG A 51 18.84 -4.33 6.20
CA ARG A 51 19.63 -3.99 7.40
C ARG A 51 21.06 -3.57 7.04
N GLU A 52 21.64 -4.18 6.02
CA GLU A 52 22.96 -3.81 5.48
C GLU A 52 22.92 -2.54 4.62
N GLY A 53 21.72 -1.97 4.37
CA GLY A 53 21.54 -0.81 3.49
C GLY A 53 21.60 -1.15 2.00
N THR A 54 21.57 -2.44 1.65
CA THR A 54 21.52 -2.92 0.26
C THR A 54 20.08 -2.84 -0.26
N PRO A 55 19.82 -2.06 -1.33
CA PRO A 55 18.49 -1.99 -1.94
C PRO A 55 18.06 -3.36 -2.49
N LEU A 56 16.80 -3.73 -2.30
CA LEU A 56 16.23 -4.94 -2.90
C LEU A 56 16.10 -4.77 -4.42
N THR A 57 16.25 -5.86 -5.16
CA THR A 57 15.93 -5.97 -6.58
C THR A 57 14.49 -6.39 -6.81
N ASP A 58 14.04 -6.45 -8.07
CA ASP A 58 12.73 -7.02 -8.42
C ASP A 58 12.66 -8.53 -8.13
N GLU A 59 13.78 -9.23 -8.29
CA GLU A 59 13.90 -10.65 -7.97
C GLU A 59 13.76 -10.90 -6.48
N ASP A 60 14.41 -10.06 -5.66
CA ASP A 60 14.30 -10.10 -4.20
C ASP A 60 12.85 -9.85 -3.72
N ARG A 61 12.12 -8.96 -4.41
CA ARG A 61 10.74 -8.62 -4.05
C ARG A 61 9.72 -9.68 -4.47
N ARG A 62 10.04 -10.55 -5.43
CA ARG A 62 9.07 -11.52 -5.96
C ARG A 62 8.53 -12.49 -4.90
N PRO A 63 9.35 -13.14 -4.04
CA PRO A 63 8.83 -13.99 -2.96
C PRO A 63 7.96 -13.22 -1.98
N TRP A 64 8.38 -12.00 -1.62
CA TRP A 64 7.63 -11.12 -0.73
C TRP A 64 6.24 -10.76 -1.28
N LEU A 65 6.16 -10.34 -2.54
CA LEU A 65 4.87 -10.08 -3.22
C LEU A 65 4.02 -11.34 -3.30
N GLY A 66 4.64 -12.51 -3.51
CA GLY A 66 3.95 -13.81 -3.50
C GLY A 66 3.31 -14.12 -2.14
N SER A 67 3.98 -13.83 -1.04
CA SER A 67 3.43 -14.03 0.31
C SER A 67 2.25 -13.10 0.60
N ILE A 68 2.29 -11.85 0.13
CA ILE A 68 1.16 -10.92 0.23
C ILE A 68 -0.01 -11.41 -0.63
N ALA A 69 0.25 -11.81 -1.88
CA ALA A 69 -0.78 -12.35 -2.76
C ALA A 69 -1.47 -13.58 -2.16
N ALA A 70 -0.70 -14.49 -1.55
CA ALA A 70 -1.25 -15.65 -0.86
C ALA A 70 -2.14 -15.28 0.34
N TRP A 71 -1.77 -14.24 1.10
CA TRP A 71 -2.61 -13.72 2.17
C TRP A 71 -3.91 -13.12 1.63
N ILE A 72 -3.83 -12.34 0.54
CA ILE A 72 -5.01 -11.80 -0.15
C ILE A 72 -5.93 -12.94 -0.60
N ASP A 73 -5.36 -13.97 -1.26
CA ASP A 73 -6.12 -15.12 -1.76
C ASP A 73 -6.80 -15.90 -0.63
N ALA A 74 -6.15 -16.04 0.53
CA ALA A 74 -6.75 -16.67 1.70
C ALA A 74 -7.97 -15.89 2.23
N ARG A 75 -7.87 -14.55 2.31
CA ARG A 75 -8.99 -13.66 2.69
C ARG A 75 -10.15 -13.75 1.70
N LEU A 76 -9.83 -13.73 0.40
CA LEU A 76 -10.82 -13.89 -0.67
C LEU A 76 -11.55 -15.24 -0.59
N ALA A 77 -10.81 -16.32 -0.34
CA ALA A 77 -11.38 -17.67 -0.25
C ALA A 77 -12.24 -17.88 1.02
N SER A 78 -11.87 -17.29 2.15
CA SER A 78 -12.63 -17.40 3.40
C SER A 78 -13.82 -16.43 3.47
N GLY A 79 -13.85 -15.40 2.61
CA GLY A 79 -14.84 -14.33 2.71
C GLY A 79 -14.57 -13.37 3.88
N GLU A 80 -13.40 -13.46 4.51
CA GLU A 80 -13.00 -12.60 5.61
C GLU A 80 -12.29 -11.36 5.06
N PRO A 81 -12.77 -10.15 5.34
CA PRO A 81 -12.21 -8.96 4.76
C PRO A 81 -10.88 -8.55 5.39
N GLY A 82 -10.09 -7.75 4.67
CA GLY A 82 -8.80 -7.28 5.15
C GLY A 82 -8.28 -6.01 4.48
N VAL A 83 -7.45 -5.28 5.23
CA VAL A 83 -6.68 -4.14 4.75
C VAL A 83 -5.20 -4.51 4.82
N VAL A 84 -4.48 -4.30 3.73
CA VAL A 84 -3.02 -4.49 3.70
C VAL A 84 -2.32 -3.23 3.22
N THR A 85 -1.31 -2.78 3.94
CA THR A 85 -0.44 -1.68 3.50
C THR A 85 0.74 -2.25 2.75
N CYS A 86 0.98 -1.78 1.52
CA CYS A 86 2.09 -2.23 0.68
C CYS A 86 2.56 -1.07 -0.18
N SER A 87 3.88 -0.87 -0.35
CA SER A 87 4.38 0.21 -1.20
C SER A 87 3.89 0.07 -2.65
N ALA A 88 3.88 -1.16 -3.19
CA ALA A 88 3.32 -1.53 -4.50
C ALA A 88 3.65 -0.53 -5.64
N LEU A 89 4.90 -0.04 -5.65
CA LEU A 89 5.29 1.14 -6.43
C LEU A 89 5.23 0.92 -7.95
N LYS A 90 5.54 -0.29 -8.43
CA LYS A 90 5.51 -0.64 -9.84
C LYS A 90 4.18 -1.29 -10.23
N ARG A 91 3.71 -1.05 -11.46
CA ARG A 91 2.53 -1.68 -12.04
C ARG A 91 2.64 -3.20 -12.03
N SER A 92 3.82 -3.74 -12.30
CA SER A 92 4.07 -5.19 -12.24
C SER A 92 3.83 -5.78 -10.85
N TYR A 93 4.06 -5.01 -9.78
CA TYR A 93 3.77 -5.48 -8.42
C TYR A 93 2.28 -5.46 -8.14
N ARG A 94 1.58 -4.41 -8.58
CA ARG A 94 0.12 -4.29 -8.44
C ARG A 94 -0.62 -5.36 -9.22
N ALA A 95 -0.16 -5.68 -10.43
CA ALA A 95 -0.67 -6.79 -11.22
C ALA A 95 -0.63 -8.11 -10.44
N LEU A 96 0.50 -8.43 -9.78
CA LEU A 96 0.61 -9.64 -8.97
C LEU A 96 -0.39 -9.69 -7.81
N LEU A 97 -0.73 -8.54 -7.23
CA LEU A 97 -1.60 -8.44 -6.05
C LEU A 97 -3.09 -8.28 -6.38
N ALA A 98 -3.44 -7.69 -7.53
CA ALA A 98 -4.80 -7.26 -7.85
C ALA A 98 -5.36 -7.86 -9.15
N ASP A 99 -4.53 -8.20 -10.15
CA ASP A 99 -5.06 -8.76 -11.40
C ASP A 99 -5.73 -10.12 -11.14
N GLY A 100 -6.85 -10.34 -11.81
CA GLY A 100 -7.69 -11.54 -11.62
C GLY A 100 -8.47 -11.57 -10.30
N ARG A 101 -8.41 -10.52 -9.46
CA ARG A 101 -9.06 -10.46 -8.14
C ARG A 101 -10.08 -9.31 -8.07
N PRO A 102 -11.29 -9.48 -8.61
CA PRO A 102 -12.27 -8.39 -8.77
C PRO A 102 -12.74 -7.73 -7.46
N ARG A 103 -12.51 -8.38 -6.31
CA ARG A 103 -12.83 -7.87 -4.97
C ARG A 103 -11.64 -7.26 -4.24
N VAL A 104 -10.50 -7.12 -4.91
CA VAL A 104 -9.36 -6.34 -4.43
C VAL A 104 -9.50 -4.91 -4.95
N ARG A 105 -9.21 -3.92 -4.10
CA ARG A 105 -9.13 -2.51 -4.49
C ARG A 105 -7.82 -1.89 -4.06
N LEU A 106 -7.24 -1.11 -4.96
CA LEU A 106 -6.05 -0.30 -4.69
C LEU A 106 -6.48 1.10 -4.23
N VAL A 107 -5.93 1.56 -3.12
CA VAL A 107 -6.01 2.95 -2.65
C VAL A 107 -4.62 3.53 -2.70
N TYR A 108 -4.39 4.49 -3.60
CA TYR A 108 -3.10 5.16 -3.73
C TYR A 108 -3.10 6.49 -2.99
N LEU A 109 -2.28 6.58 -1.95
CA LEU A 109 -1.99 7.81 -1.23
C LEU A 109 -1.01 8.66 -2.05
N ALA A 110 -1.58 9.54 -2.86
CA ALA A 110 -0.87 10.37 -3.82
C ALA A 110 -0.28 11.61 -3.14
N GLY A 111 1.03 11.79 -3.24
CA GLY A 111 1.73 12.94 -2.73
C GLY A 111 2.98 13.23 -3.55
N ASP A 112 3.28 14.51 -3.66
CA ASP A 112 4.49 15.05 -4.25
C ASP A 112 5.69 14.81 -3.33
N ARG A 113 6.87 14.70 -3.95
CA ARG A 113 8.12 14.38 -3.25
C ARG A 113 8.42 15.36 -2.13
N ASP A 114 8.33 16.65 -2.40
CA ASP A 114 8.78 17.68 -1.47
C ASP A 114 7.87 17.75 -0.23
N LEU A 115 6.55 17.61 -0.41
CA LEU A 115 5.60 17.50 0.69
C LEU A 115 5.90 16.30 1.60
N ILE A 116 6.22 15.14 1.01
CA ILE A 116 6.54 13.95 1.79
C ILE A 116 7.89 14.11 2.50
N ALA A 117 8.88 14.71 1.83
CA ALA A 117 10.18 15.01 2.44
C ALA A 117 10.03 15.92 3.66
N ASP A 118 9.26 17.01 3.54
CA ASP A 118 9.01 17.96 4.62
C ASP A 118 8.32 17.29 5.81
N ARG A 119 7.33 16.43 5.54
CA ARG A 119 6.64 15.65 6.59
C ARG A 119 7.57 14.69 7.31
N MET A 120 8.44 14.00 6.58
CA MET A 120 9.40 13.07 7.17
C MET A 120 10.44 13.82 8.01
N ALA A 121 10.93 14.98 7.53
CA ALA A 121 11.85 15.84 8.27
C ALA A 121 11.23 16.38 9.57
N ALA A 122 9.98 16.84 9.52
CA ALA A 122 9.26 17.39 10.68
C ALA A 122 9.00 16.36 11.79
N ARG A 123 8.90 15.07 11.45
CA ARG A 123 8.71 13.98 12.44
C ARG A 123 9.97 13.66 13.25
N GLY A 124 11.12 14.23 12.90
CA GLY A 124 12.38 13.98 13.59
C GLY A 124 12.84 12.52 13.49
N ASP A 125 12.33 11.79 12.49
CA ASP A 125 12.60 10.37 12.35
C ASP A 125 14.05 10.20 11.91
N HIS A 126 14.92 9.74 12.82
CA HIS A 126 16.36 9.54 12.59
C HIS A 126 16.64 8.55 11.42
N PHE A 127 15.60 7.87 10.92
CA PHE A 127 15.63 6.98 9.76
C PHE A 127 15.40 7.67 8.41
N PHE A 128 15.10 8.98 8.37
CA PHE A 128 14.93 9.70 7.11
C PHE A 128 16.27 9.79 6.35
N LYS A 129 16.38 9.00 5.28
CA LYS A 129 17.44 9.12 4.27
C LYS A 129 16.81 9.72 3.01
N PRO A 130 17.16 10.96 2.61
CA PRO A 130 16.64 11.56 1.38
C PRO A 130 16.80 10.64 0.16
N SER A 131 17.91 9.91 0.08
CA SER A 131 18.18 8.94 -0.98
C SER A 131 17.19 7.76 -1.05
N MET A 132 16.56 7.39 0.07
CA MET A 132 15.49 6.39 0.09
C MET A 132 14.21 6.95 -0.52
N LEU A 133 13.86 8.20 -0.22
CA LEU A 133 12.68 8.83 -0.82
C LEU A 133 12.87 8.99 -2.34
N ASP A 134 14.07 9.40 -2.76
CA ASP A 134 14.43 9.53 -4.17
C ASP A 134 14.31 8.19 -4.92
N SER A 135 14.75 7.08 -4.33
CA SER A 135 14.61 5.77 -4.97
C SER A 135 13.15 5.33 -5.07
N GLN A 136 12.34 5.61 -4.05
CA GLN A 136 10.91 5.26 -4.11
C GLN A 136 10.14 6.08 -5.15
N PHE A 137 10.41 7.38 -5.28
CA PHE A 137 9.79 8.18 -6.33
C PHE A 137 10.29 7.82 -7.73
N ARG A 138 11.52 7.32 -7.86
CA ARG A 138 12.03 6.78 -9.13
C ARG A 138 11.33 5.48 -9.52
N ASP A 139 11.05 4.62 -8.56
CA ASP A 139 10.35 3.33 -8.76
C ASP A 139 8.83 3.48 -8.82
N LEU A 140 8.28 4.61 -8.37
CA LEU A 140 6.85 4.87 -8.36
C LEU A 140 6.33 5.05 -9.79
N GLU A 141 5.54 4.08 -10.22
CA GLU A 141 4.69 4.16 -11.39
C GLU A 141 3.27 4.43 -10.87
N PRO A 142 2.77 5.68 -10.87
CA PRO A 142 1.43 5.97 -10.39
C PRO A 142 0.39 5.08 -11.08
N PRO A 143 -0.61 4.54 -10.36
CA PRO A 143 -1.62 3.70 -10.97
C PRO A 143 -2.28 4.38 -12.17
N ALA A 144 -2.36 3.64 -13.28
CA ALA A 144 -3.02 4.10 -14.48
C ALA A 144 -4.55 3.94 -14.35
N PRO A 145 -5.36 4.65 -15.15
CA PRO A 145 -6.82 4.59 -15.07
C PRO A 145 -7.41 3.17 -15.21
N ASP A 146 -6.74 2.28 -15.94
CA ASP A 146 -7.17 0.89 -16.15
C ASP A 146 -6.93 -0.02 -14.94
N GLU A 147 -6.12 0.41 -13.97
CA GLU A 147 -5.90 -0.30 -12.71
C GLU A 147 -7.00 -0.05 -11.67
N ASN A 148 -7.97 0.82 -11.99
CA ASN A 148 -9.13 1.17 -11.14
C ASN A 148 -8.76 1.52 -9.68
N ALA A 149 -7.60 2.14 -9.48
CA ALA A 149 -7.15 2.58 -8.16
C ALA A 149 -7.89 3.85 -7.73
N LEU A 150 -8.19 3.95 -6.44
CA LEU A 150 -8.68 5.19 -5.84
C LEU A 150 -7.48 6.07 -5.48
N HIS A 151 -7.32 7.20 -6.16
CA HIS A 151 -6.28 8.19 -5.84
C HIS A 151 -6.80 9.11 -4.73
N VAL A 152 -6.08 9.16 -3.61
CA VAL A 152 -6.42 10.04 -2.48
C VAL A 152 -5.22 10.92 -2.15
N PRO A 153 -5.36 12.25 -2.17
CA PRO A 153 -4.24 13.14 -1.89
C PRO A 153 -3.83 13.05 -0.42
N VAL A 154 -2.52 12.96 -0.17
CA VAL A 154 -1.96 12.89 1.19
C VAL A 154 -2.13 14.19 1.97
N THR A 155 -2.51 15.29 1.31
CA THR A 155 -2.73 16.61 1.94
C THR A 155 -3.91 16.63 2.90
N LEU A 156 -4.85 15.70 2.76
CA LEU A 156 -6.00 15.56 3.64
C LEU A 156 -5.60 14.96 5.00
N ASP A 157 -6.44 15.20 6.01
CA ASP A 157 -6.30 14.55 7.30
C ASP A 157 -6.57 13.04 7.16
N PRO A 158 -5.88 12.17 7.94
CA PRO A 158 -6.04 10.71 7.82
C PRO A 158 -7.48 10.23 7.97
N GLU A 159 -8.26 10.87 8.85
CA GLU A 159 -9.68 10.56 9.04
C GLU A 159 -10.50 10.89 7.78
N GLU A 160 -10.26 12.05 7.17
CA GLU A 160 -10.92 12.44 5.92
C GLU A 160 -10.57 11.49 4.77
N ILE A 161 -9.31 11.03 4.71
CA ILE A 161 -8.87 9.99 3.76
C ILE A 161 -9.70 8.72 3.96
N VAL A 162 -9.87 8.24 5.19
CA VAL A 162 -10.66 7.04 5.50
C VAL A 162 -12.12 7.21 5.09
N GLN A 163 -12.75 8.33 5.43
CA GLN A 163 -14.14 8.59 5.03
C GLN A 163 -14.31 8.62 3.51
N ARG A 164 -13.35 9.20 2.78
CA ARG A 164 -13.36 9.22 1.32
C ARG A 164 -13.18 7.83 0.71
N VAL A 165 -12.29 7.01 1.27
CA VAL A 165 -12.10 5.62 0.84
C VAL A 165 -13.39 4.83 1.02
N ARG A 166 -14.00 4.92 2.20
CA ARG A 166 -15.25 4.24 2.52
C ARG A 166 -16.39 4.64 1.57
N ALA A 167 -16.60 5.94 1.39
CA ALA A 167 -17.66 6.43 0.51
C ALA A 167 -17.43 6.03 -0.96
N ALA A 168 -16.19 6.05 -1.45
CA ALA A 168 -15.88 5.71 -2.83
C ALA A 168 -15.95 4.21 -3.12
N LEU A 169 -15.73 3.38 -2.10
CA LEU A 169 -15.71 1.92 -2.22
C LEU A 169 -16.97 1.23 -1.69
N ASP A 170 -17.92 1.99 -1.15
CA ASP A 170 -19.16 1.52 -0.53
C ASP A 170 -18.89 0.57 0.68
N LEU A 171 -18.02 1.02 1.60
CA LEU A 171 -17.54 0.29 2.79
C LEU A 171 -17.93 0.93 4.13
#